data_AF-A0A9P0G7F8-F1
#
_entry.id   AF-A0A9P0G7F8-F1
#
_cell.length_a   1.000
_cell.length_b   1.000
_cell.length_c   1.000
_cell.angle_alpha   90.00
_cell.angle_beta   90.00
_cell.angle_gamma   90.00
#
_symmetry.space_group_name_H-M   'P 1'
#
loop_
_entity.id
_entity.type
_entity.pdbx_description
1 polymer ?
#
loop_
_entity_poly.entity_id
_entity_poly.type
_entity_poly.pdbx_seq_one_letter_code
_entity_poly.pdbx_strand_id
1 'polypeptide(L)'
;MNDTDKNSEIKIIPDLNTSKISISSNRIISFNNTNSIAEVFGFDAKRLEPHKTYTSDHPVKILKVNSIGIDCSVAAGSYLNGKPVHIIHQFFPTVPSGYKIVESPQNILYYPVSVKTINNLTIKIIDQSRNLINFRKEEITVTLHIRKV
;
A
#
# COMPACT_ATOMS: atom_id res chain seq x y z
N MET A 1 25.52 26.27 32.78
CA MET A 1 24.10 26.51 33.11
C MET A 1 23.33 25.37 32.48
N ASN A 2 22.87 24.43 33.30
CA ASN A 2 22.44 23.09 32.92
C ASN A 2 21.14 23.15 32.12
N ASP A 3 21.19 22.93 30.81
CA ASP A 3 19.99 22.57 30.05
C ASP A 3 19.81 21.07 30.22
N THR A 4 19.10 20.70 31.29
CA THR A 4 18.52 19.36 31.44
C THR A 4 17.87 18.95 30.14
N ASP A 5 18.34 17.83 29.60
CA ASP A 5 17.82 17.05 28.49
C ASP A 5 16.32 16.77 28.69
N LYS A 6 15.48 17.78 28.41
CA LYS A 6 14.03 17.66 28.44
C LYS A 6 13.66 16.72 27.31
N ASN A 7 13.32 15.50 27.70
CA ASN A 7 12.85 14.44 26.82
C ASN A 7 11.89 15.00 25.77
N SER A 8 12.20 14.82 24.49
CA SER A 8 11.36 15.34 23.42
C SER A 8 10.09 14.52 23.36
N GLU A 9 8.95 15.17 23.57
CA GLU A 9 7.64 14.52 23.58
C GLU A 9 6.95 14.85 22.27
N ILE A 10 6.48 13.80 21.60
CA ILE A 10 5.66 13.89 20.39
C ILE A 10 4.48 12.94 20.58
N LYS A 11 3.27 13.48 20.39
CA LYS A 11 2.03 12.71 20.47
C LYS A 11 1.34 12.78 19.12
N ILE A 12 1.06 11.61 18.56
CA ILE A 12 0.35 11.43 17.30
C ILE A 12 -0.89 10.60 17.60
N ILE A 13 -2.06 11.13 17.23
CA ILE A 13 -3.35 10.49 17.47
C ILE A 13 -4.08 10.36 16.14
N PRO A 14 -4.45 9.14 15.71
CA PRO A 14 -5.26 8.97 14.52
C PRO A 14 -6.74 9.27 14.80
N ASP A 15 -7.41 9.90 13.84
CA ASP A 15 -8.86 9.95 13.74
C ASP A 15 -9.29 8.96 12.66
N LEU A 16 -9.84 7.82 13.09
CA LEU A 16 -10.24 6.72 12.21
C LEU A 16 -11.47 7.06 11.35
N ASN A 17 -12.26 8.07 11.74
CA ASN A 17 -13.44 8.48 10.97
C ASN A 17 -13.05 9.36 9.78
N THR A 18 -12.15 10.32 10.01
CA THR A 18 -11.69 11.25 8.97
C THR A 18 -10.44 10.77 8.24
N SER A 19 -9.81 9.69 8.72
CA SER A 19 -8.50 9.23 8.28
C SER A 19 -7.42 10.33 8.37
N LYS A 20 -7.56 11.25 9.32
CA LYS A 20 -6.58 12.31 9.61
C LYS A 20 -5.79 11.98 10.86
N ILE A 21 -4.73 12.73 11.11
CA ILE A 21 -3.99 12.64 12.38
C ILE A 21 -3.95 13.99 13.08
N SER A 22 -3.94 13.96 14.40
CA SER A 22 -3.59 15.09 15.26
C SER A 22 -2.21 14.89 15.84
N ILE A 23 -1.34 15.89 15.67
CA ILE A 23 0.04 15.89 16.16
C ILE A 23 0.25 17.04 17.15
N SER A 24 0.98 16.76 18.23
CA SER A 24 1.42 17.78 19.19
C SER A 24 2.82 17.42 19.70
N SER A 25 3.62 18.42 20.02
CA SER A 25 4.97 18.22 20.56
C SER A 25 5.39 19.35 21.48
N ASN A 26 6.33 19.09 22.39
CA ASN A 26 7.03 20.11 23.18
C ASN A 26 8.17 20.81 22.39
N ARG A 27 8.40 20.43 21.13
CA ARG A 27 9.35 21.07 20.22
C ARG A 27 8.66 21.49 18.92
N ILE A 28 9.35 22.32 18.14
CA ILE A 28 8.92 22.72 16.81
C ILE A 28 8.99 21.50 15.88
N ILE A 29 7.96 21.31 15.06
CA ILE A 29 7.99 20.34 13.97
C ILE A 29 8.04 21.12 12.66
N SER A 30 9.06 20.87 11.83
CA SER A 30 9.19 21.50 10.51
C SER A 30 8.88 20.49 9.42
N PHE A 31 7.84 20.76 8.64
CA PHE A 31 7.48 19.99 7.44
C PHE A 31 7.95 20.63 6.13
N ASN A 32 8.72 21.71 6.21
CA ASN A 32 9.20 22.46 5.04
C ASN A 32 10.34 21.77 4.28
N ASN A 33 10.88 20.68 4.80
CA ASN A 33 12.01 19.98 4.20
C ASN A 33 11.53 19.08 3.04
N THR A 34 12.36 18.92 2.01
CA THR A 34 12.15 17.90 0.98
C THR A 34 12.22 16.51 1.60
N ASN A 35 11.43 15.57 1.09
CA ASN A 35 11.29 14.19 1.62
C ASN A 35 10.86 14.13 3.11
N SER A 36 10.09 15.12 3.56
CA SER A 36 9.48 15.13 4.89
C SER A 36 8.39 14.05 5.03
N ILE A 37 8.22 13.52 6.25
CA ILE A 37 7.11 12.63 6.61
C ILE A 37 5.73 13.31 6.51
N ALA A 38 5.70 14.63 6.32
CA ALA A 38 4.49 15.42 6.10
C ALA A 38 3.56 14.81 5.06
N GLU A 39 4.08 14.33 3.92
CA GLU A 39 3.25 13.71 2.88
C GLU A 39 2.51 12.47 3.41
N VAL A 40 3.20 11.61 4.16
CA VAL A 40 2.61 10.40 4.75
C VAL A 40 1.54 10.78 5.78
N PHE A 41 1.82 11.80 6.57
CA PHE A 41 0.93 12.30 7.62
C PHE A 41 -0.20 13.21 7.11
N GLY A 42 -0.21 13.53 5.81
CA GLY A 42 -1.22 14.40 5.21
C GLY A 42 -1.09 15.88 5.58
N PHE A 43 0.10 16.36 5.93
CA PHE A 43 0.35 17.78 6.17
C PHE A 43 0.95 18.45 4.94
N ASP A 44 0.50 19.67 4.66
CA ASP A 44 1.18 20.57 3.75
C ASP A 44 2.50 21.06 4.37
N ALA A 45 3.39 21.62 3.55
CA ALA A 45 4.65 22.17 4.00
C ALA A 45 4.41 23.36 4.94
N LYS A 46 4.58 23.14 6.25
CA LYS A 46 4.46 24.17 7.29
C LYS A 46 5.28 23.86 8.53
N ARG A 47 5.40 24.86 9.39
CA ARG A 47 6.00 24.75 10.72
C ARG A 47 4.90 24.67 11.77
N LEU A 48 5.00 23.69 12.66
CA LEU A 48 4.10 23.51 13.79
C LEU A 48 4.80 24.01 15.06
N GLU A 49 4.13 24.89 15.81
CA GLU A 49 4.70 25.47 17.02
C GLU A 49 4.51 24.54 18.23
N PRO A 50 5.40 24.60 19.24
CA PRO A 50 5.32 23.76 20.43
C PRO A 50 4.02 23.94 21.20
N HIS A 51 3.62 22.89 21.93
CA HIS A 51 2.48 22.86 22.85
C HIS A 51 1.12 23.17 22.21
N LYS A 52 1.01 23.00 20.89
CA LYS A 52 -0.23 23.10 20.14
C LYS A 52 -0.54 21.77 19.46
N THR A 53 -1.82 21.48 19.32
CA THR A 53 -2.31 20.33 18.55
C THR A 53 -2.69 20.80 17.16
N TYR A 54 -2.17 20.12 16.15
CA TYR A 54 -2.46 20.38 14.75
C TYR A 54 -3.07 19.13 14.12
N THR A 55 -4.15 19.31 13.37
CA THR A 55 -4.74 18.24 12.56
C THR A 55 -4.20 18.30 11.14
N SER A 56 -4.00 17.14 10.51
CA SER A 56 -3.52 17.03 9.14
C SER A 56 -4.45 17.74 8.15
N ASP A 57 -3.86 18.34 7.12
CA ASP A 57 -4.58 19.09 6.08
C ASP A 57 -5.40 18.12 5.22
N HIS A 58 -4.82 16.94 4.95
CA HIS A 58 -5.37 15.85 4.16
C HIS A 58 -5.46 14.55 4.97
N PRO A 59 -6.25 13.57 4.51
CA PRO A 59 -6.17 12.21 5.02
C PRO A 59 -4.76 11.63 4.90
N VAL A 60 -4.39 10.74 5.81
CA VAL A 60 -3.08 10.08 5.81
C VAL A 60 -2.90 9.23 4.55
N LYS A 61 -1.74 9.37 3.91
CA LYS A 61 -1.42 8.68 2.66
C LYS A 61 -0.59 7.42 2.93
N ILE A 62 -1.12 6.53 3.77
CA ILE A 62 -0.46 5.26 4.13
C ILE A 62 -0.84 4.10 3.20
N LEU A 63 -2.01 4.19 2.54
CA LEU A 63 -2.55 3.18 1.64
C LEU A 63 -2.41 3.60 0.17
N LYS A 64 -1.21 3.44 -0.40
CA LYS A 64 -1.00 3.68 -1.84
C LYS A 64 -1.67 2.61 -2.72
N VAL A 65 -1.73 1.38 -2.22
CA VAL A 65 -2.27 0.22 -2.95
C VAL A 65 -3.76 0.14 -2.69
N ASN A 66 -4.56 0.35 -3.74
CA ASN A 66 -6.01 0.22 -3.68
C ASN A 66 -6.45 -1.20 -4.06
N SER A 67 -5.93 -1.71 -5.18
CA SER A 67 -6.21 -3.07 -5.65
C SER A 67 -4.92 -3.86 -5.81
N ILE A 68 -4.99 -5.15 -5.54
CA ILE A 68 -3.91 -6.10 -5.71
C ILE A 68 -4.25 -7.00 -6.90
N GLY A 69 -3.38 -7.04 -7.90
CA GLY A 69 -3.49 -7.89 -9.07
C GLY A 69 -2.42 -8.96 -9.10
N ILE A 70 -2.79 -10.16 -9.55
CA ILE A 70 -1.88 -11.27 -9.82
C ILE A 70 -1.69 -11.37 -11.34
N ASP A 71 -0.51 -10.98 -11.81
CA ASP A 71 -0.09 -11.06 -13.21
C ASP A 71 0.79 -12.31 -13.40
N CYS A 72 0.39 -13.18 -14.32
CA CYS A 72 0.99 -14.50 -14.55
C CYS A 72 1.47 -14.64 -16.00
N SER A 73 2.78 -14.70 -16.22
CA SER A 73 3.39 -14.57 -17.56
C SER A 73 2.90 -15.56 -18.62
N VAL A 74 2.35 -16.70 -18.22
CA VAL A 74 1.87 -17.75 -19.15
C VAL A 74 0.37 -17.72 -19.37
N ALA A 75 -0.38 -16.85 -18.67
CA ALA A 75 -1.81 -16.73 -18.85
C ALA A 75 -2.17 -15.89 -20.07
N ALA A 76 -3.24 -16.26 -20.77
CA ALA A 76 -3.81 -15.51 -21.89
C ALA A 76 -5.31 -15.24 -21.68
N GLY A 77 -5.89 -14.34 -22.47
CA GLY A 77 -7.34 -14.09 -22.48
C GLY A 77 -7.84 -13.02 -21.52
N SER A 78 -6.95 -12.33 -20.80
CA SER A 78 -7.29 -11.13 -20.02
C SER A 78 -7.00 -9.87 -20.83
N TYR A 79 -7.84 -8.84 -20.68
CA TYR A 79 -7.72 -7.58 -21.42
C TYR A 79 -7.95 -6.38 -20.50
N LEU A 80 -7.16 -5.33 -20.71
CA LEU A 80 -7.34 -4.04 -20.06
C LEU A 80 -7.46 -2.97 -21.15
N ASN A 81 -8.62 -2.32 -21.23
CA ASN A 81 -8.91 -1.30 -22.26
C ASN A 81 -8.61 -1.80 -23.69
N GLY A 82 -9.03 -3.04 -23.99
CA GLY A 82 -8.81 -3.69 -25.28
C GLY A 82 -7.39 -4.21 -25.53
N LYS A 83 -6.43 -3.96 -24.63
CA LYS A 83 -5.06 -4.47 -24.75
C LYS A 83 -4.90 -5.78 -23.98
N PRO A 84 -4.28 -6.83 -24.58
CA PRO A 84 -3.99 -8.06 -23.88
C PRO A 84 -3.12 -7.83 -22.64
N VAL A 85 -3.49 -8.47 -21.53
CA VAL A 85 -2.75 -8.51 -20.27
C VAL A 85 -2.76 -9.94 -19.71
N HIS A 86 -2.01 -10.16 -18.64
CA HIS A 86 -1.83 -11.48 -18.04
C HIS A 86 -2.38 -11.55 -16.60
N ILE A 87 -3.28 -10.64 -16.25
CA ILE A 87 -3.88 -10.57 -14.92
C ILE A 87 -4.95 -11.67 -14.81
N ILE A 88 -4.72 -12.61 -13.91
CA ILE A 88 -5.59 -13.79 -13.67
C ILE A 88 -6.53 -13.60 -12.48
N HIS A 89 -6.22 -12.65 -11.59
CA HIS A 89 -7.07 -12.29 -10.46
C HIS A 89 -6.73 -10.88 -9.99
N GLN A 90 -7.74 -10.10 -9.64
CA GLN A 90 -7.59 -8.76 -9.06
C GLN A 90 -8.66 -8.56 -8.00
N PHE A 91 -8.26 -8.06 -6.84
CA PHE A 91 -9.12 -7.87 -5.69
C PHE A 91 -8.73 -6.61 -4.91
N PHE A 92 -9.63 -6.17 -4.03
CA PHE A 92 -9.39 -5.10 -3.08
C PHE A 92 -9.17 -5.71 -1.69
N PRO A 93 -8.16 -5.28 -0.91
CA PRO A 93 -8.03 -5.74 0.47
C PRO A 93 -9.31 -5.45 1.26
N THR A 94 -9.89 -6.47 1.87
CA THR A 94 -11.11 -6.37 2.68
C THR A 94 -10.81 -6.15 4.17
N VAL A 95 -9.53 -6.19 4.53
CA VAL A 95 -9.05 -6.00 5.90
C VAL A 95 -8.41 -4.63 6.08
N PRO A 96 -8.44 -4.04 7.29
CA PRO A 96 -7.73 -2.80 7.58
C PRO A 96 -6.21 -2.92 7.39
N SER A 97 -5.53 -1.79 7.29
CA SER A 97 -4.06 -1.75 7.21
C SER A 97 -3.39 -2.48 8.37
N GLY A 98 -2.35 -3.26 8.08
CA GLY A 98 -1.59 -4.00 9.09
C GLY A 98 -2.13 -5.39 9.43
N TYR A 99 -3.30 -5.76 8.90
CA TYR A 99 -3.82 -7.12 9.03
C TYR A 99 -3.30 -8.03 7.91
N LYS A 100 -3.25 -9.34 8.19
CA LYS A 100 -2.91 -10.35 7.18
C LYS A 100 -4.01 -10.40 6.12
N ILE A 101 -3.61 -10.27 4.86
CA ILE A 101 -4.50 -10.42 3.70
C ILE A 101 -4.55 -11.91 3.34
N VAL A 102 -5.74 -12.50 3.36
CA VAL A 102 -6.01 -13.86 2.87
C VAL A 102 -7.13 -13.76 1.87
N GLU A 103 -6.86 -14.11 0.62
CA GLU A 103 -7.79 -13.96 -0.49
C GLU A 103 -7.87 -15.25 -1.30
N SER A 104 -9.09 -15.59 -1.72
CA SER A 104 -9.35 -16.65 -2.68
C SER A 104 -10.47 -16.22 -3.63
N PRO A 105 -10.35 -16.44 -4.96
CA PRO A 105 -11.42 -16.12 -5.89
C PRO A 105 -12.72 -16.86 -5.54
N GLN A 106 -13.83 -16.14 -5.36
CA GLN A 106 -15.14 -16.76 -5.11
C GLN A 106 -15.60 -17.62 -6.29
N ASN A 107 -15.38 -17.12 -7.51
CA ASN A 107 -15.68 -17.83 -8.75
C ASN A 107 -14.36 -18.15 -9.46
N ILE A 108 -14.06 -19.44 -9.62
CA ILE A 108 -12.80 -19.89 -10.22
C ILE A 108 -12.90 -19.80 -11.74
N LEU A 109 -12.17 -18.85 -12.33
CA LEU A 109 -12.00 -18.71 -13.77
C LEU A 109 -10.66 -19.31 -14.18
N TYR A 110 -10.67 -20.16 -15.21
CA TYR A 110 -9.45 -20.73 -15.79
C TYR A 110 -9.07 -19.98 -17.05
N TYR A 111 -7.85 -19.45 -17.06
CA TYR A 111 -7.27 -18.77 -18.21
C TYR A 111 -6.48 -19.76 -19.07
N PRO A 112 -6.55 -19.65 -20.41
CA PRO A 112 -5.69 -20.41 -21.30
C PRO A 112 -4.21 -20.18 -21.00
N VAL A 113 -3.41 -21.24 -21.14
CA VAL A 113 -1.94 -21.15 -21.08
C VAL A 113 -1.43 -20.83 -22.49
N SER A 114 -0.68 -19.74 -22.64
CA SER A 114 -0.19 -19.23 -23.94
C SER A 114 0.95 -20.06 -24.53
N VAL A 115 1.56 -20.94 -23.72
CA VAL A 115 2.72 -21.76 -24.09
C VAL A 115 2.39 -23.25 -24.04
N LYS A 116 3.06 -24.04 -24.87
CA LYS A 116 2.91 -25.52 -24.88
C LYS A 116 3.63 -26.19 -23.71
N THR A 117 4.79 -25.63 -23.32
CA THR A 117 5.61 -26.12 -22.20
C THR A 117 5.98 -24.94 -21.32
N ILE A 118 5.75 -25.06 -20.02
CA ILE A 118 6.11 -24.03 -19.03
C ILE A 118 7.55 -24.29 -18.56
N ASN A 119 8.51 -23.65 -19.23
CA ASN A 119 9.91 -23.71 -18.81
C ASN A 119 10.21 -22.72 -17.68
N ASN A 120 9.53 -21.58 -17.69
CA ASN A 120 9.65 -20.52 -16.70
C ASN A 120 8.26 -19.95 -16.41
N LEU A 121 8.00 -19.65 -15.14
CA LEU A 121 6.76 -19.06 -14.68
C LEU A 121 7.08 -17.85 -13.82
N THR A 122 6.65 -16.67 -14.29
CA THR A 122 6.83 -15.42 -13.54
C THR A 122 5.49 -14.94 -13.03
N ILE A 123 5.42 -14.76 -11.71
CA ILE A 123 4.27 -14.16 -11.04
C ILE A 123 4.65 -12.79 -10.52
N LYS A 124 3.85 -11.79 -10.87
CA LYS A 124 3.99 -10.42 -10.38
C LYS A 124 2.75 -10.04 -9.61
N ILE A 125 2.96 -9.47 -8.43
CA ILE A 125 1.89 -8.91 -7.63
C ILE A 125 1.95 -7.40 -7.78
N ILE A 126 0.88 -6.83 -8.35
CA ILE A 126 0.87 -5.47 -8.87
C ILE A 126 -0.26 -4.61 -8.26
N ASP A 127 -0.05 -3.30 -8.22
CA ASP A 127 -1.05 -2.32 -7.81
C ASP A 127 -2.00 -1.94 -8.97
N GLN A 128 -2.98 -1.07 -8.69
CA GLN A 128 -3.94 -0.55 -9.67
C GLN A 128 -3.29 0.16 -10.88
N SER A 129 -2.06 0.62 -10.72
CA SER A 129 -1.27 1.29 -11.77
C SER A 129 -0.25 0.36 -12.40
N ARG A 130 -0.33 -0.95 -12.12
CA ARG A 130 0.57 -2.02 -12.60
C ARG A 130 2.02 -1.93 -12.10
N ASN A 131 2.26 -1.20 -11.02
CA ASN A 131 3.56 -1.22 -10.38
C ASN A 131 3.69 -2.45 -9.47
N LEU A 132 4.89 -2.99 -9.35
CA LEU A 132 5.16 -4.05 -8.38
C LEU A 132 4.88 -3.56 -6.96
N ILE A 133 4.12 -4.35 -6.20
CA ILE A 133 3.87 -4.06 -4.79
C ILE A 133 5.10 -4.43 -3.98
N ASN A 134 5.55 -3.49 -3.13
CA ASN A 134 6.63 -3.72 -2.18
C ASN A 134 6.05 -4.18 -0.85
N PHE A 135 6.23 -5.46 -0.53
CA PHE A 135 5.77 -6.08 0.71
C PHE A 135 6.75 -5.93 1.89
N ARG A 136 7.78 -5.09 1.77
CA ARG A 136 8.71 -4.77 2.87
C ARG A 136 9.34 -5.99 3.55
N LYS A 137 9.63 -7.04 2.78
CA LYS A 137 10.15 -8.35 3.22
C LYS A 137 9.15 -9.23 3.99
N GLU A 138 7.88 -8.92 4.00
CA GLU A 138 6.86 -9.86 4.48
C GLU A 138 6.83 -11.11 3.59
N GLU A 139 6.53 -12.26 4.21
CA GLU A 139 6.37 -13.52 3.52
C GLU A 139 5.06 -13.53 2.71
N ILE A 140 5.16 -13.94 1.46
CA ILE A 140 4.03 -13.97 0.54
C ILE A 140 3.87 -15.38 0.01
N THR A 141 2.64 -15.88 0.02
CA THR A 141 2.29 -17.15 -0.61
C THR A 141 1.28 -16.88 -1.72
N VAL A 142 1.59 -17.35 -2.93
CA VAL A 142 0.65 -17.38 -4.06
C VAL A 142 0.48 -18.82 -4.49
N THR A 143 -0.76 -19.30 -4.49
CA THR A 143 -1.09 -20.64 -4.97
C THR A 143 -1.75 -20.52 -6.34
N LEU A 144 -1.19 -21.22 -7.33
CA LEU A 144 -1.75 -21.29 -8.67
C LEU A 144 -2.35 -22.67 -8.87
N HIS A 145 -3.59 -22.71 -9.36
CA HIS A 145 -4.23 -23.95 -9.73
C HIS A 145 -4.16 -24.14 -11.24
N ILE A 146 -3.38 -25.13 -11.68
CA ILE A 146 -3.25 -25.50 -13.10
C ILE A 146 -4.02 -26.80 -13.32
N ARG A 147 -4.94 -26.81 -14.29
CA ARG A 147 -5.70 -28.00 -14.66
C ARG A 147 -5.38 -28.45 -16.08
N LYS A 148 -5.35 -29.76 -16.30
CA LYS A 148 -5.38 -30.35 -17.63
C LYS A 148 -6.84 -30.34 -18.11
N VAL A 149 -7.06 -29.92 -19.36
CA VAL A 149 -8.34 -30.03 -20.07
C VAL A 149 -8.29 -31.26 -20.97
#